data_AF-A0A9D4NX05-F1
#
_entry.id   AF-A0A9D4NX05-F1
#
_cell.length_a   1.000
_cell.length_b   1.000
_cell.length_c   1.000
_cell.angle_alpha   90.00
_cell.angle_beta   90.00
_cell.angle_gamma   90.00
#
_symmetry.space_group_name_H-M   'P 1'
#
loop_
_entity.id
_entity.type
_entity.pdbx_description
1 polymer ?
#
loop_
_entity_poly.entity_id
_entity_poly.type
_entity_poly.pdbx_seq_one_letter_code
_entity_poly.pdbx_strand_id
1 'polypeptide(L)'
;MTKNINTLAIFSANETMDEIQTEHLKYLLLPALLADFTLKNQRYDRVQVLETGQIYYRDYIQRLNDYQFCDVNLNTNNDEDESKTKSVASSTNQVDLLLRQAQARESKIQRYRQMKQLESELEQLKQLIIDQQHSGDEDVERQFYLKLIRRWLQQAIDELSAIEAEMPMVKMRAAMLKMSTVTSDDTDKLDRRRQPSSKPLTPIILTKNRLQKQVYGAGYPSMATYSVDEFVQQKIKEGSLQLTDKNIYNNSLYDWANNPEKKKMEEQTEEESKELLIEQDDERELARLRKWDDWKDDHKRGEGNRQNMG
;
A
#
# COMPACT_ATOMS: atom_id res chain seq x y z
N MET A 1 2.06 -18.92 -30.94
CA MET A 1 3.28 -18.10 -31.04
C MET A 1 4.44 -18.72 -30.27
N THR A 2 4.30 -18.95 -28.95
CA THR A 2 5.33 -19.63 -28.12
C THR A 2 5.75 -21.01 -28.65
N LYS A 3 4.79 -21.85 -29.07
CA LYS A 3 5.07 -23.15 -29.69
C LYS A 3 5.93 -23.04 -30.96
N ASN A 4 5.66 -22.04 -31.81
CA ASN A 4 6.38 -21.86 -33.07
C ASN A 4 7.83 -21.41 -32.82
N ILE A 5 8.06 -20.63 -31.77
CA ILE A 5 9.41 -20.17 -31.39
C ILE A 5 10.21 -21.32 -30.80
N ASN A 6 9.59 -22.17 -29.97
CA ASN A 6 10.24 -23.39 -29.49
C ASN A 6 10.59 -24.35 -30.64
N THR A 7 9.75 -24.46 -31.68
CA THR A 7 10.08 -25.28 -32.86
C THR A 7 11.18 -24.68 -33.73
N LEU A 8 11.27 -23.35 -33.77
CA LEU A 8 12.34 -22.65 -34.49
C LEU A 8 13.67 -22.63 -33.73
N ALA A 9 13.66 -23.00 -32.44
CA ALA A 9 14.83 -23.05 -31.56
C ALA A 9 15.72 -21.80 -31.63
N ILE A 10 15.09 -20.62 -31.72
CA ILE A 10 15.76 -19.31 -31.86
C ILE A 10 16.59 -18.95 -30.63
N PHE A 11 16.31 -19.61 -29.51
CA PHE A 11 16.87 -19.32 -28.20
C PHE A 11 17.55 -20.57 -27.64
N SER A 12 18.85 -20.49 -27.40
CA SER A 12 19.62 -21.53 -26.70
C SER A 12 20.04 -21.07 -25.29
N ALA A 13 20.07 -21.98 -24.33
CA ALA A 13 20.45 -21.69 -22.94
C ALA A 13 21.94 -21.34 -22.76
N ASN A 14 22.77 -21.56 -23.79
CA ASN A 14 24.22 -21.31 -23.75
C ASN A 14 24.63 -20.04 -24.51
N GLU A 15 23.68 -19.28 -25.04
CA GLU A 15 23.94 -18.04 -25.77
C GLU A 15 23.98 -16.85 -24.83
N THR A 16 24.73 -15.81 -25.21
CA THR A 16 24.70 -14.51 -24.53
C THR A 16 23.68 -13.57 -25.18
N MET A 17 23.22 -12.54 -24.45
CA MET A 17 22.29 -11.54 -24.99
C MET A 17 22.83 -10.84 -26.26
N ASP A 18 24.16 -10.80 -26.43
CA ASP A 18 24.83 -10.22 -27.60
C ASP A 18 24.84 -11.11 -28.85
N GLU A 19 24.60 -12.41 -28.71
CA GLU A 19 24.54 -13.35 -29.83
C GLU A 19 23.16 -13.39 -30.52
N ILE A 20 22.15 -12.81 -29.90
CA ILE A 20 20.77 -12.79 -30.40
C ILE A 20 20.60 -11.68 -31.44
N GLN A 21 20.07 -12.03 -32.61
CA GLN A 21 19.70 -11.05 -33.64
C GLN A 21 18.68 -10.04 -33.11
N THR A 22 18.85 -8.76 -33.49
CA THR A 22 18.03 -7.64 -33.04
C THR A 22 16.53 -7.88 -33.24
N GLU A 23 16.14 -8.46 -34.37
CA GLU A 23 14.75 -8.78 -34.69
C GLU A 23 14.10 -9.82 -33.76
N HIS A 24 14.92 -10.68 -33.16
CA HIS A 24 14.48 -11.80 -32.32
C HIS A 24 14.34 -11.42 -30.85
N LEU A 25 14.98 -10.33 -30.39
CA LEU A 25 14.91 -9.85 -29.01
C LEU A 25 13.46 -9.64 -28.51
N LYS A 26 12.56 -9.20 -29.40
CA LYS A 26 11.13 -9.02 -29.07
C LYS A 26 10.44 -10.30 -28.60
N TYR A 27 10.92 -11.47 -29.01
CA TYR A 27 10.33 -12.75 -28.65
C TYR A 27 10.69 -13.19 -27.22
N LEU A 28 11.76 -12.64 -26.63
CA LEU A 28 12.08 -12.87 -25.20
C LEU A 28 10.98 -12.34 -24.28
N LEU A 29 10.21 -11.34 -24.72
CA LEU A 29 9.12 -10.74 -23.95
C LEU A 29 7.87 -11.62 -23.86
N LEU A 30 7.77 -12.68 -24.67
CA LEU A 30 6.53 -13.46 -24.77
C LEU A 30 6.06 -14.07 -23.45
N PRO A 31 6.92 -14.68 -22.61
CA PRO A 31 6.46 -15.21 -21.32
C PRO A 31 5.93 -14.09 -20.40
N ALA A 32 6.58 -12.91 -20.37
CA ALA A 32 6.12 -11.77 -19.57
C ALA A 32 4.77 -11.21 -20.05
N LEU A 33 4.57 -11.08 -21.36
CA LEU A 33 3.31 -10.63 -21.96
C LEU A 33 2.17 -11.63 -21.73
N LEU A 34 2.48 -12.92 -21.82
CA LEU A 34 1.54 -13.98 -21.54
C LEU A 34 1.10 -13.94 -20.08
N ALA A 35 2.04 -13.74 -19.15
CA ALA A 35 1.76 -13.57 -17.73
C ALA A 35 0.82 -12.37 -17.47
N ASP A 36 1.15 -11.18 -17.99
CA ASP A 36 0.32 -9.98 -17.84
C ASP A 36 -1.11 -10.19 -18.37
N PHE A 37 -1.24 -10.84 -19.52
CA PHE A 37 -2.56 -11.18 -20.07
C PHE A 37 -3.31 -12.20 -19.21
N THR A 38 -2.62 -13.22 -18.68
CA THR A 38 -3.25 -14.21 -17.81
C THR A 38 -3.79 -13.58 -16.53
N LEU A 39 -3.03 -12.67 -15.90
CA LEU A 39 -3.44 -12.00 -14.67
C LEU A 39 -4.68 -11.11 -14.82
N LYS A 40 -4.92 -10.60 -16.03
CA LYS A 40 -6.12 -9.80 -16.37
C LYS A 40 -7.38 -10.64 -16.55
N ASN A 41 -7.27 -11.97 -16.52
CA ASN A 41 -8.39 -12.86 -16.70
C ASN A 41 -9.24 -13.00 -15.43
N GLN A 42 -10.53 -12.67 -15.54
CA GLN A 42 -11.50 -12.75 -14.44
C GLN A 42 -12.47 -13.93 -14.54
N ARG A 43 -12.39 -14.72 -15.62
CA ARG A 43 -13.38 -15.79 -15.90
C ARG A 43 -13.03 -17.11 -15.23
N TYR A 44 -11.75 -17.37 -14.98
CA TYR A 44 -11.26 -18.62 -14.41
C TYR A 44 -11.03 -18.50 -12.91
N ASP A 45 -10.78 -19.65 -12.26
CA ASP A 45 -10.42 -19.68 -10.85
C ASP A 45 -9.16 -18.84 -10.60
N ARG A 46 -9.25 -17.90 -9.65
CA ARG A 46 -8.17 -16.95 -9.38
C ARG A 46 -6.90 -17.66 -8.93
N VAL A 47 -7.01 -18.78 -8.20
CA VAL A 47 -5.84 -19.56 -7.78
C VAL A 47 -5.07 -20.05 -9.01
N GLN A 48 -5.76 -20.70 -9.96
CA GLN A 48 -5.14 -21.21 -11.18
C GLN A 48 -4.56 -20.09 -12.05
N VAL A 49 -5.24 -18.95 -12.14
CA VAL A 49 -4.75 -17.77 -12.86
C VAL A 49 -3.43 -17.27 -12.26
N LEU A 50 -3.36 -17.15 -10.94
CA LEU A 50 -2.16 -16.70 -10.24
C LEU A 50 -1.00 -17.70 -10.36
N GLU A 51 -1.27 -19.00 -10.22
CA GLU A 51 -0.26 -20.07 -10.39
C GLU A 51 0.30 -20.08 -11.82
N THR A 52 -0.56 -19.94 -12.82
CA THR A 52 -0.16 -19.89 -14.22
C THR A 52 0.67 -18.63 -14.52
N GLY A 53 0.22 -17.47 -14.02
CA GLY A 53 0.97 -16.21 -14.17
C GLY A 53 2.34 -16.25 -13.49
N GLN A 54 2.42 -16.88 -12.31
CA GLN A 54 3.68 -17.09 -11.60
C GLN A 54 4.67 -17.91 -12.41
N ILE A 55 4.23 -19.01 -13.03
CA ILE A 55 5.07 -19.86 -13.89
C ILE A 55 5.65 -19.03 -15.05
N TYR A 56 4.82 -18.22 -15.72
CA TYR A 56 5.27 -17.44 -16.87
C TYR A 56 6.26 -16.31 -16.51
N TYR A 57 6.05 -15.62 -15.39
CA TYR A 57 7.02 -14.62 -14.93
C TYR A 57 8.33 -15.26 -14.46
N ARG A 58 8.28 -16.43 -13.81
CA ARG A 58 9.49 -17.18 -13.44
C ARG A 58 10.27 -17.65 -14.67
N ASP A 59 9.59 -18.21 -15.67
CA ASP A 59 10.20 -18.59 -16.95
C ASP A 59 10.85 -17.39 -17.65
N TYR A 60 10.20 -16.22 -17.64
CA TYR A 60 10.78 -14.99 -18.19
C TYR A 60 12.09 -14.60 -17.51
N ILE A 61 12.10 -14.50 -16.19
CA ILE A 61 13.29 -14.09 -15.43
C ILE A 61 14.38 -15.15 -15.55
N GLN A 62 14.03 -16.44 -15.54
CA GLN A 62 14.99 -17.53 -15.67
C GLN A 62 15.70 -17.46 -17.02
N ARG A 63 14.97 -17.26 -18.11
CA ARG A 63 15.59 -17.06 -19.44
C ARG A 63 16.54 -15.87 -19.43
N LEU A 64 16.15 -14.75 -18.83
CA LEU A 64 17.03 -13.57 -18.75
C LEU A 64 18.30 -13.84 -17.91
N ASN A 65 18.22 -14.67 -16.90
CA ASN A 65 19.39 -15.11 -16.13
C ASN A 65 20.28 -16.04 -16.97
N ASP A 66 19.70 -16.97 -17.74
CA ASP A 66 20.45 -17.87 -18.64
C ASP A 66 21.26 -17.06 -19.67
N TYR A 67 20.68 -15.97 -20.20
CA TYR A 67 21.34 -15.02 -21.10
C TYR A 67 22.30 -14.02 -20.41
N GLN A 68 22.56 -14.18 -19.11
CA GLN A 68 23.40 -13.29 -18.29
C GLN A 68 22.97 -11.82 -18.32
N PHE A 69 21.69 -11.56 -18.59
CA PHE A 69 21.15 -10.20 -18.65
C PHE A 69 20.80 -9.65 -17.26
N CYS A 70 20.55 -10.56 -16.30
CA CYS A 70 20.29 -10.20 -14.92
C CYS A 70 20.79 -11.25 -13.93
N ASP A 71 21.07 -10.79 -12.71
CA ASP A 71 21.38 -11.61 -11.53
C ASP A 71 20.21 -11.58 -10.53
N VAL A 72 18.99 -11.87 -11.00
CA VAL A 72 17.83 -11.98 -10.09
C VAL A 72 17.74 -13.40 -9.56
N ASN A 73 18.03 -13.57 -8.28
CA ASN A 73 17.86 -14.86 -7.60
C ASN A 73 16.38 -15.24 -7.49
N LEU A 74 15.92 -16.19 -8.30
CA LEU A 74 14.57 -16.74 -8.30
C LEU A 74 14.32 -17.81 -7.21
N ASN A 75 15.36 -18.21 -6.48
CA ASN A 75 15.37 -19.33 -5.54
C ASN A 75 14.56 -19.09 -4.25
N THR A 76 13.70 -18.09 -4.18
CA THR A 76 12.83 -17.86 -3.02
C THR A 76 11.71 -18.90 -2.86
N ASN A 77 11.53 -19.84 -3.81
CA ASN A 77 10.39 -20.76 -3.82
C ASN A 77 10.77 -22.25 -3.96
N ASN A 78 12.04 -22.64 -3.76
CA ASN A 78 12.32 -24.06 -3.50
C ASN A 78 12.04 -24.33 -2.02
N ASP A 79 10.96 -25.07 -1.80
CA ASP A 79 10.41 -25.59 -0.55
C ASP A 79 11.40 -26.50 0.23
N GLU A 80 12.61 -26.03 0.52
CA GLU A 80 13.53 -26.67 1.47
C GLU A 80 13.99 -25.71 2.58
N ASP A 81 14.06 -24.40 2.33
CA ASP A 81 14.45 -23.41 3.36
C ASP A 81 13.27 -22.81 4.15
N GLU A 82 12.03 -23.17 3.81
CA GLU A 82 10.87 -22.96 4.71
C GLU A 82 10.86 -23.94 5.89
N SER A 83 11.67 -25.00 5.83
CA SER A 83 11.82 -25.97 6.93
C SER A 83 12.88 -25.55 7.96
N LYS A 84 13.84 -24.69 7.59
CA LYS A 84 14.83 -24.12 8.53
C LYS A 84 14.40 -22.80 9.16
N THR A 85 13.58 -22.01 8.48
CA THR A 85 13.09 -20.71 8.99
C THR A 85 11.94 -20.83 9.99
N LYS A 86 11.25 -21.98 10.05
CA LYS A 86 10.27 -22.27 11.12
C LYS A 86 10.89 -22.59 12.49
N SER A 87 12.23 -22.67 12.58
CA SER A 87 12.94 -22.89 13.85
C SER A 87 13.41 -21.62 14.57
N VAL A 88 13.20 -20.42 14.00
CA VAL A 88 13.52 -19.12 14.66
C VAL A 88 12.25 -18.44 15.17
N ALA A 89 11.31 -19.24 15.67
CA ALA A 89 10.09 -18.80 16.35
C ALA A 89 10.35 -18.40 17.82
N SER A 90 11.37 -17.59 18.07
CA SER A 90 11.55 -16.89 19.35
C SER A 90 12.40 -15.65 19.17
N SER A 91 11.78 -14.49 19.42
CA SER A 91 12.36 -13.14 19.49
C SER A 91 13.01 -12.59 18.20
N THR A 92 12.20 -12.11 17.26
CA THR A 92 12.69 -11.13 16.27
C THR A 92 12.52 -9.74 16.89
N ASN A 93 13.62 -9.03 17.12
CA ASN A 93 13.64 -7.66 17.64
C ASN A 93 12.75 -6.78 16.74
N GLN A 94 11.82 -6.01 17.31
CA GLN A 94 10.95 -5.08 16.53
C GLN A 94 11.76 -4.18 15.58
N VAL A 95 13.00 -3.86 15.97
CA VAL A 95 13.96 -3.10 15.17
C VAL A 95 14.33 -3.80 13.86
N ASP A 96 14.51 -5.12 13.86
CA ASP A 96 14.87 -5.91 12.66
C ASP A 96 13.69 -5.98 11.67
N LEU A 97 12.46 -6.12 12.20
CA LEU A 97 11.26 -6.02 11.38
C LEU A 97 11.13 -4.64 10.71
N LEU A 98 11.36 -3.56 11.48
CA LEU A 98 11.33 -2.20 10.96
C LEU A 98 12.42 -1.96 9.91
N LEU A 99 13.63 -2.50 10.11
CA LEU A 99 14.73 -2.40 9.16
C LEU A 99 14.39 -3.12 7.85
N ARG A 100 13.86 -4.34 7.91
CA ARG A 100 13.43 -5.09 6.71
C ARG A 100 12.33 -4.35 5.95
N GLN A 101 11.37 -3.75 6.66
CA GLN A 101 10.32 -2.93 6.05
C GLN A 101 10.89 -1.66 5.38
N ALA A 102 11.83 -0.99 6.03
CA ALA A 102 12.51 0.18 5.47
C ALA A 102 13.29 -0.18 4.19
N GLN A 103 14.04 -1.29 4.20
CA GLN A 103 14.77 -1.79 3.03
C GLN A 103 13.82 -2.19 1.89
N ALA A 104 12.72 -2.88 2.19
CA ALA A 104 11.72 -3.25 1.20
C ALA A 104 11.10 -1.99 0.54
N ARG A 105 10.77 -0.98 1.35
CA ARG A 105 10.27 0.31 0.86
C ARG A 105 11.30 1.01 -0.03
N GLU A 106 12.54 1.10 0.42
CA GLU A 106 13.62 1.76 -0.32
C GLU A 106 13.86 1.06 -1.68
N SER A 107 13.90 -0.28 -1.70
CA SER A 107 14.04 -1.04 -2.95
C SER A 107 12.90 -0.77 -3.94
N LYS A 108 11.67 -0.61 -3.45
CA LYS A 108 10.50 -0.29 -4.28
C LYS A 108 10.57 1.13 -4.82
N ILE A 109 11.03 2.10 -4.03
CA ILE A 109 11.24 3.49 -4.47
C ILE A 109 12.32 3.54 -5.55
N GLN A 110 13.43 2.82 -5.36
CA GLN A 110 14.50 2.74 -6.34
C GLN A 110 14.03 2.12 -7.65
N ARG A 111 13.32 0.98 -7.60
CA ARG A 111 12.72 0.36 -8.79
C ARG A 111 11.76 1.31 -9.52
N TYR A 112 10.89 1.99 -8.79
CA TYR A 112 9.97 2.98 -9.38
C TYR A 112 10.71 4.11 -10.09
N ARG A 113 11.79 4.65 -9.50
CA ARG A 113 12.62 5.68 -10.14
C ARG A 113 13.29 5.16 -11.41
N GLN A 114 13.88 3.96 -11.35
CA GLN A 114 14.51 3.33 -12.51
C GLN A 114 13.49 3.03 -13.62
N MET A 115 12.32 2.54 -13.28
CA MET A 115 11.24 2.26 -14.24
C MET A 115 10.82 3.54 -14.95
N LYS A 116 10.64 4.64 -14.22
CA LYS A 116 10.29 5.95 -14.79
C LYS A 116 11.40 6.49 -15.72
N GLN A 117 12.66 6.30 -15.36
CA GLN A 117 13.79 6.66 -16.22
C GLN A 117 13.80 5.83 -17.51
N LEU A 118 13.62 4.51 -17.41
CA LEU A 118 13.54 3.62 -18.58
C LEU A 118 12.38 3.98 -19.51
N GLU A 119 11.21 4.34 -18.96
CA GLU A 119 10.06 4.77 -19.77
C GLU A 119 10.35 6.06 -20.55
N SER A 120 11.00 7.05 -19.92
CA SER A 120 11.43 8.27 -20.61
C SER A 120 12.45 7.98 -21.72
N GLU A 121 13.42 7.09 -21.46
CA GLU A 121 14.43 6.72 -22.46
C GLU A 121 13.83 5.92 -23.62
N LEU A 122 12.88 5.03 -23.34
CA LEU A 122 12.15 4.28 -24.37
C LEU A 122 11.32 5.20 -25.26
N GLU A 123 10.70 6.24 -24.68
CA GLU A 123 9.93 7.21 -25.45
C GLU A 123 10.83 8.03 -26.39
N GLN A 124 12.01 8.44 -25.92
CA GLN A 124 13.03 9.10 -26.74
C GLN A 124 13.52 8.20 -27.88
N LEU A 125 13.90 6.95 -27.59
CA LEU A 125 14.34 6.00 -28.61
C LEU A 125 13.23 5.69 -29.62
N LYS A 126 11.98 5.58 -29.16
CA LYS A 126 10.82 5.39 -30.03
C LYS A 126 10.61 6.58 -30.98
N GLN A 127 10.78 7.81 -30.49
CA GLN A 127 10.71 9.00 -31.35
C GLN A 127 11.82 8.98 -32.41
N LEU A 128 13.06 8.65 -32.02
CA LEU A 128 14.19 8.55 -32.96
C LEU A 128 13.98 7.51 -34.06
N ILE A 129 13.33 6.38 -33.74
CA ILE A 129 12.98 5.34 -34.70
C ILE A 129 11.85 5.83 -35.65
N ILE A 130 10.82 6.50 -35.12
CA ILE A 130 9.67 6.98 -35.89
C ILE A 130 10.04 8.12 -36.84
N ASP A 131 10.87 9.07 -36.39
CA ASP A 131 11.25 10.26 -37.16
C ASP A 131 12.22 9.96 -38.32
N GLN A 132 12.45 8.67 -38.61
CA GLN A 132 13.24 8.10 -39.70
C GLN A 132 14.70 8.57 -39.82
N GLN A 133 15.19 9.44 -38.92
CA GLN A 133 16.59 9.88 -38.90
C GLN A 133 17.57 8.69 -38.73
N HIS A 134 17.12 7.59 -38.11
CA HIS A 134 17.90 6.38 -37.85
C HIS A 134 17.12 5.09 -38.23
N SER A 135 16.22 5.14 -39.22
CA SER A 135 15.32 4.03 -39.58
C SER A 135 16.02 2.73 -40.07
N GLY A 136 17.35 2.71 -40.13
CA GLY A 136 18.16 1.53 -40.44
C GLY A 136 19.37 1.36 -39.52
N ASP A 137 19.41 2.09 -38.41
CA ASP A 137 20.45 1.92 -37.40
C ASP A 137 20.06 0.78 -36.46
N GLU A 138 20.55 -0.42 -36.79
CA GLU A 138 20.30 -1.64 -36.02
C GLU A 138 20.69 -1.46 -34.54
N ASP A 139 21.70 -0.64 -34.25
CA ASP A 139 22.16 -0.39 -32.89
C ASP A 139 21.10 0.35 -32.06
N VAL A 140 20.38 1.31 -32.66
CA VAL A 140 19.30 2.05 -31.99
C VAL A 140 18.11 1.12 -31.70
N GLU A 141 17.74 0.28 -32.67
CA GLU A 141 16.67 -0.70 -32.48
C GLU A 141 17.04 -1.74 -31.41
N ARG A 142 18.29 -2.21 -31.42
CA ARG A 142 18.81 -3.14 -30.40
C ARG A 142 18.77 -2.53 -29.01
N GLN A 143 19.23 -1.29 -28.85
CA GLN A 143 19.16 -0.57 -27.57
C GLN A 143 17.71 -0.41 -27.09
N PHE A 144 16.78 -0.12 -28.01
CA PHE A 144 15.36 -0.03 -27.68
C PHE A 144 14.82 -1.35 -27.09
N TYR A 145 15.08 -2.50 -27.75
CA TYR A 145 14.60 -3.78 -27.23
C TYR A 145 15.28 -4.17 -25.91
N LEU A 146 16.57 -3.92 -25.74
CA LEU A 146 17.27 -4.20 -24.47
C LEU A 146 16.67 -3.39 -23.31
N LYS A 147 16.38 -2.10 -23.52
CA LYS A 147 15.70 -1.27 -22.50
C LYS A 147 14.27 -1.75 -22.27
N LEU A 148 13.58 -2.18 -23.31
CA LEU A 148 12.22 -2.71 -23.20
C LEU A 148 12.20 -4.00 -22.37
N ILE A 149 13.15 -4.91 -22.59
CA ILE A 149 13.35 -6.13 -21.80
C ILE A 149 13.64 -5.75 -20.34
N ARG A 150 14.53 -4.78 -20.09
CA ARG A 150 14.81 -4.33 -18.71
C ARG A 150 13.58 -3.74 -18.01
N ARG A 151 12.74 -2.98 -18.70
CA ARG A 151 11.47 -2.48 -18.16
C ARG A 151 10.54 -3.63 -17.78
N TRP A 152 10.37 -4.60 -18.67
CA TRP A 152 9.52 -5.77 -18.42
C TRP A 152 10.06 -6.66 -17.30
N LEU A 153 11.37 -6.74 -17.13
CA LEU A 153 12.00 -7.40 -15.99
C LEU A 153 11.62 -6.74 -14.66
N GLN A 154 11.70 -5.41 -14.57
CA GLN A 154 11.28 -4.69 -13.35
C GLN A 154 9.80 -4.91 -13.05
N GLN A 155 8.96 -4.84 -14.09
CA GLN A 155 7.53 -5.12 -13.95
C GLN A 155 7.28 -6.57 -13.49
N ALA A 156 7.97 -7.55 -14.05
CA ALA A 156 7.84 -8.97 -13.66
C ALA A 156 8.22 -9.20 -12.19
N ILE A 157 9.26 -8.53 -11.67
CA ILE A 157 9.66 -8.62 -10.26
C ILE A 157 8.56 -8.06 -9.34
N ASP A 158 8.00 -6.90 -9.67
CA ASP A 158 6.94 -6.28 -8.88
C ASP A 158 5.63 -7.10 -8.94
N GLU A 159 5.27 -7.63 -10.11
CA GLU A 159 4.11 -8.52 -10.28
C GLU A 159 4.29 -9.85 -9.54
N LEU A 160 5.49 -10.44 -9.55
CA LEU A 160 5.76 -11.66 -8.79
C LEU A 160 5.57 -11.45 -7.28
N SER A 161 6.04 -10.31 -6.76
CA SER A 161 5.81 -9.92 -5.37
C SER A 161 4.32 -9.69 -5.07
N ALA A 162 3.57 -9.12 -6.02
CA ALA A 162 2.13 -8.93 -5.90
C ALA A 162 1.37 -10.27 -5.88
N ILE A 163 1.73 -11.22 -6.76
CA ILE A 163 1.17 -12.57 -6.79
C ILE A 163 1.44 -13.30 -5.47
N GLU A 164 2.67 -13.23 -4.93
CA GLU A 164 3.04 -13.87 -3.67
C GLU A 164 2.24 -13.33 -2.48
N ALA A 165 1.95 -12.03 -2.45
CA ALA A 165 1.09 -11.44 -1.44
C ALA A 165 -0.41 -11.80 -1.61
N GLU A 166 -0.88 -11.92 -2.86
CA GLU A 166 -2.28 -12.23 -3.17
C GLU A 166 -2.63 -13.71 -2.94
N MET A 167 -1.71 -14.62 -3.29
CA MET A 167 -1.89 -16.07 -3.25
C MET A 167 -2.50 -16.60 -1.92
N PRO A 168 -1.95 -16.27 -0.72
CA PRO A 168 -2.52 -16.74 0.54
C PRO A 168 -3.93 -16.21 0.79
N MET A 169 -4.21 -14.96 0.39
CA MET A 169 -5.53 -14.35 0.57
C MET A 169 -6.60 -15.07 -0.26
N VAL A 170 -6.27 -15.40 -1.51
CA VAL A 170 -7.19 -16.10 -2.43
C VAL A 170 -7.41 -17.54 -1.96
N LYS A 171 -6.36 -18.24 -1.52
CA LYS A 171 -6.47 -19.59 -0.94
C LYS A 171 -7.34 -19.60 0.31
N MET A 172 -7.15 -18.63 1.22
CA MET A 172 -8.00 -18.49 2.41
C MET A 172 -9.47 -18.23 2.06
N ARG A 173 -9.71 -17.32 1.11
CA ARG A 173 -11.07 -17.04 0.61
C ARG A 173 -11.72 -18.31 0.04
N ALA A 174 -11.02 -19.05 -0.81
CA ALA A 174 -11.53 -20.29 -1.38
C ALA A 174 -11.85 -21.34 -0.30
N ALA A 175 -11.02 -21.47 0.75
CA ALA A 175 -11.27 -22.35 1.88
C ALA A 175 -12.53 -21.92 2.67
N MET A 176 -12.70 -20.63 2.95
CA MET A 176 -13.89 -20.10 3.64
C MET A 176 -15.18 -20.37 2.86
N LEU A 177 -15.17 -20.18 1.52
CA LEU A 177 -16.32 -20.52 0.68
C LEU A 177 -16.67 -22.01 0.76
N LYS A 178 -15.68 -22.90 0.68
CA LYS A 178 -15.91 -24.35 0.81
C LYS A 178 -16.47 -24.74 2.18
N MET A 179 -16.01 -24.12 3.26
CA MET A 179 -16.57 -24.37 4.59
C MET A 179 -18.02 -23.89 4.71
N SER A 180 -18.38 -22.78 4.06
CA SER A 180 -19.77 -22.30 4.06
C SER A 180 -20.73 -23.24 3.33
N THR A 181 -20.30 -23.85 2.23
CA THR A 181 -21.14 -24.76 1.43
C THR A 181 -21.34 -26.11 2.08
N VAL A 182 -20.34 -26.64 2.79
CA VAL A 182 -20.42 -27.95 3.48
C VAL A 182 -21.38 -27.91 4.69
N THR A 183 -21.61 -26.75 5.30
CA THR A 183 -22.53 -26.64 6.46
C THR A 183 -24.00 -26.48 6.11
N SER A 184 -24.38 -26.65 4.83
CA SER A 184 -25.75 -26.41 4.34
C SER A 184 -26.53 -27.67 3.99
N ASP A 185 -25.93 -28.87 4.04
CA ASP A 185 -26.54 -30.06 3.43
C ASP A 185 -26.89 -31.22 4.36
N ASP A 186 -26.70 -31.12 5.68
CA ASP A 186 -27.26 -32.16 6.56
C ASP A 186 -27.53 -31.72 8.02
N THR A 187 -28.78 -31.97 8.41
CA THR A 187 -29.32 -32.13 9.77
C THR A 187 -29.54 -30.90 10.67
N ASP A 188 -30.83 -30.55 10.73
CA ASP A 188 -31.62 -30.38 11.95
C ASP A 188 -31.60 -29.04 12.72
N LYS A 189 -32.80 -28.76 13.22
CA LYS A 189 -33.30 -27.54 13.84
C LYS A 189 -32.58 -27.21 15.14
N LEU A 190 -31.57 -26.35 15.11
CA LEU A 190 -31.17 -25.57 16.29
C LEU A 190 -30.82 -24.14 15.87
N ASP A 191 -31.55 -23.19 16.46
CA ASP A 191 -31.46 -21.74 16.35
C ASP A 191 -30.08 -21.17 15.97
N ARG A 192 -29.75 -21.18 14.68
CA ARG A 192 -28.81 -20.19 14.14
C ARG A 192 -29.58 -18.89 14.12
N ARG A 193 -29.42 -18.08 15.17
CA ARG A 193 -29.76 -16.64 15.15
C ARG A 193 -29.21 -16.09 13.85
N ARG A 194 -30.09 -15.93 12.85
CA ARG A 194 -29.82 -15.13 11.67
C ARG A 194 -29.41 -13.79 12.23
N GLN A 195 -28.11 -13.48 12.19
CA GLN A 195 -27.70 -12.09 12.37
C GLN A 195 -28.53 -11.32 11.34
N PRO A 196 -29.40 -10.40 11.77
CA PRO A 196 -30.24 -9.68 10.82
C PRO A 196 -29.28 -9.07 9.82
N SER A 197 -29.54 -9.23 8.52
CA SER A 197 -28.77 -8.57 7.48
C SER A 197 -28.66 -7.11 7.90
N SER A 198 -27.47 -6.69 8.35
CA SER A 198 -27.30 -5.33 8.84
C SER A 198 -27.58 -4.46 7.63
N LYS A 199 -28.65 -3.66 7.71
CA LYS A 199 -28.99 -2.71 6.65
C LYS A 199 -27.71 -1.96 6.27
N PRO A 200 -27.42 -1.75 4.97
CA PRO A 200 -26.22 -1.05 4.55
C PRO A 200 -26.13 0.28 5.31
N LEU A 201 -24.93 0.60 5.81
CA LEU A 201 -24.72 1.80 6.62
C LEU A 201 -25.20 3.03 5.84
N THR A 202 -26.20 3.73 6.38
CA THR A 202 -26.70 4.96 5.78
C THR A 202 -25.83 6.14 6.22
N PRO A 203 -25.27 6.93 5.30
CA PRO A 203 -24.49 8.10 5.66
C PRO A 203 -25.34 9.13 6.41
N ILE A 204 -24.75 9.78 7.42
CA ILE A 204 -25.36 10.85 8.21
C ILE A 204 -24.58 12.15 8.03
N ILE A 205 -25.27 13.28 8.06
CA ILE A 205 -24.63 14.61 8.04
C ILE A 205 -24.60 15.14 9.47
N LEU A 206 -23.40 15.43 9.98
CA LEU A 206 -23.19 16.10 11.27
C LEU A 206 -22.85 17.57 11.04
N THR A 207 -23.73 18.45 11.50
CA THR A 207 -23.60 19.91 11.36
C THR A 207 -23.23 20.55 12.69
N LYS A 208 -22.47 21.65 12.67
CA LYS A 208 -22.04 22.32 13.91
C LYS A 208 -23.23 22.98 14.63
N ASN A 209 -24.07 23.68 13.88
CA ASN A 209 -25.18 24.47 14.41
C ASN A 209 -26.54 23.99 13.88
N ARG A 210 -27.60 24.23 14.66
CA ARG A 210 -29.00 23.93 14.28
C ARG A 210 -29.44 24.63 12.99
N LEU A 211 -28.98 25.87 12.74
CA LEU A 211 -29.24 26.58 11.49
C LEU A 211 -28.64 25.86 10.27
N GLN A 212 -27.41 25.34 10.42
CA GLN A 212 -26.77 24.56 9.36
C GLN A 212 -27.53 23.26 9.10
N LYS A 213 -28.00 22.56 10.15
CA LYS A 213 -28.88 21.39 9.99
C LYS A 213 -30.09 21.71 9.11
N GLN A 214 -30.74 22.86 9.32
CA GLN A 214 -31.92 23.25 8.54
C GLN A 214 -31.60 23.50 7.06
N VAL A 215 -30.46 24.13 6.78
CA VAL A 215 -30.02 24.42 5.40
C VAL A 215 -29.53 23.15 4.68
N TYR A 216 -28.63 22.38 5.31
CA TYR A 216 -28.09 21.15 4.72
C TYR A 216 -29.13 20.04 4.60
N GLY A 217 -30.10 19.98 5.52
CA GLY A 217 -31.21 19.04 5.46
C GLY A 217 -32.25 19.36 4.39
N ALA A 218 -32.41 20.65 4.01
CA ALA A 218 -33.42 21.07 3.03
C ALA A 218 -33.14 20.56 1.61
N GLY A 219 -31.85 20.37 1.25
CA GLY A 219 -31.45 19.86 -0.07
C GLY A 219 -31.62 18.35 -0.24
N TYR A 220 -31.63 17.58 0.87
CA TYR A 220 -31.70 16.12 0.84
C TYR A 220 -32.61 15.58 1.96
N PRO A 221 -33.95 15.62 1.79
CA PRO A 221 -34.91 15.23 2.84
C PRO A 221 -34.83 13.76 3.29
N SER A 222 -34.25 12.88 2.47
CA SER A 222 -34.07 11.45 2.77
C SER A 222 -32.80 11.14 3.57
N MET A 223 -31.94 12.13 3.82
CA MET A 223 -30.66 11.96 4.50
C MET A 223 -30.75 12.42 5.96
N ALA A 224 -30.35 11.56 6.89
CA ALA A 224 -30.39 11.88 8.31
C ALA A 224 -29.34 12.96 8.65
N THR A 225 -29.83 14.16 8.98
CA THR A 225 -29.00 15.34 9.30
C THR A 225 -29.19 15.71 10.77
N TYR A 226 -28.10 15.72 11.53
CA TYR A 226 -28.09 16.06 12.95
C TYR A 226 -27.20 17.27 13.21
N SER A 227 -27.48 17.98 14.30
CA SER A 227 -26.46 18.84 14.91
C SER A 227 -25.58 17.98 15.83
N VAL A 228 -24.32 18.38 16.03
CA VAL A 228 -23.39 17.63 16.91
C VAL A 228 -24.00 17.40 18.30
N ASP A 229 -24.60 18.44 18.88
CA ASP A 229 -25.29 18.38 20.19
C ASP A 229 -26.44 17.37 20.20
N GLU A 230 -27.32 17.43 19.19
CA GLU A 230 -28.45 16.52 19.05
C GLU A 230 -28.03 15.06 18.85
N PHE A 231 -26.97 14.83 18.07
CA PHE A 231 -26.44 13.48 17.84
C PHE A 231 -25.87 12.87 19.13
N VAL A 232 -25.12 13.66 19.90
CA VAL A 232 -24.57 13.23 21.19
C VAL A 232 -25.69 12.89 22.17
N GLN A 233 -26.69 13.77 22.31
CA GLN A 233 -27.85 13.53 23.17
C GLN A 233 -28.62 12.27 22.76
N GLN A 234 -28.83 12.06 21.46
CA GLN A 234 -29.48 10.86 20.95
C GLN A 234 -28.68 9.60 21.30
N LYS A 235 -27.35 9.62 21.14
CA LYS A 235 -26.49 8.48 21.47
C LYS A 235 -26.43 8.17 22.97
N ILE A 236 -26.50 9.19 23.81
CA ILE A 236 -26.64 9.05 25.27
C ILE A 236 -27.98 8.39 25.60
N LYS A 237 -29.08 8.88 25.00
CA LYS A 237 -30.43 8.35 25.22
C LYS A 237 -30.60 6.91 24.72
N GLU A 238 -29.94 6.57 23.61
CA GLU A 238 -29.86 5.19 23.08
C GLU A 238 -29.02 4.28 23.97
N GLY A 239 -28.28 4.82 24.95
CA GLY A 239 -27.36 4.06 25.80
C GLY A 239 -26.10 3.55 25.07
N SER A 240 -25.95 3.90 23.79
CA SER A 240 -24.79 3.56 22.96
C SER A 240 -23.56 4.39 23.31
N LEU A 241 -23.77 5.60 23.84
CA LEU A 241 -22.71 6.47 24.34
C LEU A 241 -22.85 6.60 25.85
N GLN A 242 -22.02 5.87 26.60
CA GLN A 242 -21.94 5.97 28.05
C GLN A 242 -20.85 7.00 28.41
N LEU A 243 -21.24 8.16 28.95
CA LEU A 243 -20.30 9.16 29.51
C LEU A 243 -19.80 8.76 30.92
N THR A 244 -19.58 7.47 31.16
CA THR A 244 -19.25 6.97 32.50
C THR A 244 -17.82 7.23 32.94
N ASP A 245 -16.93 7.61 32.03
CA ASP A 245 -15.54 7.93 32.37
C ASP A 245 -15.39 9.40 32.73
N LYS A 246 -15.90 9.76 33.92
CA LYS A 246 -15.66 11.09 34.52
C LYS A 246 -14.17 11.45 34.59
N ASN A 247 -13.25 10.48 34.53
CA ASN A 247 -11.81 10.71 34.60
C ASN A 247 -11.13 10.96 33.24
N ILE A 248 -11.80 10.74 32.10
CA ILE A 248 -11.22 11.00 30.77
C ILE A 248 -11.64 12.38 30.24
N TYR A 249 -12.79 12.90 30.68
CA TYR A 249 -13.38 14.13 30.14
C TYR A 249 -13.25 15.37 31.03
N ASN A 250 -12.58 15.28 32.19
CA ASN A 250 -12.32 16.44 33.06
C ASN A 250 -11.48 17.55 32.41
N ASN A 251 -10.95 17.31 31.21
CA ASN A 251 -10.19 18.31 30.46
C ASN A 251 -10.53 18.28 28.95
N SER A 252 -11.82 18.11 28.62
CA SER A 252 -12.27 18.15 27.23
C SER A 252 -12.55 19.60 26.79
N LEU A 253 -12.27 19.88 25.53
CA LEU A 253 -12.58 21.18 24.89
C LEU A 253 -14.05 21.60 25.05
N TYR A 254 -14.94 20.63 25.29
CA TYR A 254 -16.38 20.84 25.53
C TYR A 254 -16.67 21.37 26.94
N ASP A 255 -15.98 20.91 27.99
CA ASP A 255 -16.13 21.44 29.35
C ASP A 255 -15.60 22.88 29.45
N TRP A 256 -14.47 23.14 28.77
CA TRP A 256 -13.89 24.49 28.65
C TRP A 256 -14.79 25.48 27.91
N ALA A 257 -15.56 25.01 26.93
CA ALA A 257 -16.51 25.86 26.21
C ALA A 257 -17.76 26.19 27.05
N ASN A 258 -18.18 25.28 27.93
CA ASN A 258 -19.34 25.47 28.80
C ASN A 258 -19.01 26.30 30.05
N ASN A 259 -17.77 26.26 30.54
CA ASN A 259 -17.31 26.98 31.74
C ASN A 259 -16.02 27.78 31.49
N PRO A 260 -16.10 28.96 30.86
CA PRO A 260 -14.91 29.75 30.52
C PRO A 260 -14.13 30.27 31.73
N GLU A 261 -14.78 30.45 32.89
CA GLU A 261 -14.11 30.86 34.13
C GLU A 261 -13.24 29.75 34.71
N LYS A 262 -13.71 28.50 34.68
CA LYS A 262 -12.95 27.34 35.16
C LYS A 262 -11.66 27.14 34.35
N LYS A 263 -11.73 27.31 33.02
CA LYS A 263 -10.57 27.28 32.15
C LYS A 263 -9.51 28.33 32.54
N LYS A 264 -9.93 29.58 32.74
CA LYS A 264 -9.00 30.67 33.11
C LYS A 264 -8.30 30.40 34.44
N MET A 265 -9.02 29.86 35.42
CA MET A 265 -8.44 29.50 36.71
C MET A 265 -7.41 28.36 36.58
N GLU A 266 -7.73 27.31 35.81
CA GLU A 266 -6.78 26.21 35.55
C GLU A 266 -5.52 26.70 34.81
N GLU A 267 -5.68 27.52 33.78
CA GLU A 267 -4.58 28.10 32.99
C GLU A 267 -3.68 28.98 33.88
N GLN A 268 -4.25 29.81 34.75
CA GLN A 268 -3.50 30.59 35.74
C GLN A 268 -2.74 29.71 36.74
N THR A 269 -3.38 28.69 37.31
CA THR A 269 -2.69 27.79 38.27
C THR A 269 -1.55 27.00 37.62
N GLU A 270 -1.71 26.62 36.36
CA GLU A 270 -0.64 25.95 35.61
C GLU A 270 0.51 26.90 35.29
N GLU A 271 0.22 28.15 34.91
CA GLU A 271 1.24 29.18 34.67
C GLU A 271 2.02 29.48 35.95
N GLU A 272 1.34 29.71 37.07
CA GLU A 272 1.96 29.92 38.38
C GLU A 272 2.85 28.73 38.79
N SER A 273 2.39 27.50 38.56
CA SER A 273 3.19 26.31 38.85
C SER A 273 4.46 26.23 37.99
N LYS A 274 4.37 26.58 36.70
CA LYS A 274 5.51 26.58 35.78
C LYS A 274 6.49 27.69 36.15
N GLU A 275 6.02 28.88 36.50
CA GLU A 275 6.86 29.98 36.98
C GLU A 275 7.63 29.60 38.25
N LEU A 276 6.97 28.94 39.22
CA LEU A 276 7.62 28.44 40.43
C LEU A 276 8.70 27.39 40.14
N LEU A 277 8.46 26.46 39.21
CA LEU A 277 9.49 25.48 38.81
C LEU A 277 10.70 26.14 38.12
N ILE A 278 10.47 27.23 37.38
CA ILE A 278 11.54 28.01 36.74
C ILE A 278 12.33 28.79 37.80
N GLU A 279 11.68 29.42 38.77
CA GLU A 279 12.34 30.13 39.87
C GLU A 279 13.14 29.20 40.79
N GLN A 280 12.73 27.93 40.91
CA GLN A 280 13.44 26.91 41.68
C GLN A 280 14.62 26.26 40.92
N ASP A 281 14.92 26.73 39.70
CA ASP A 281 15.96 26.17 38.83
C ASP A 281 15.83 24.65 38.62
N ASP A 282 14.60 24.13 38.48
CA ASP A 282 14.39 22.69 38.24
C ASP A 282 15.03 22.26 36.91
N GLU A 283 15.94 21.29 36.97
CA GLU A 283 16.77 20.87 35.83
C GLU A 283 15.92 20.40 34.63
N ARG A 284 14.74 19.83 34.88
CA ARG A 284 13.87 19.26 33.85
C ARG A 284 13.15 20.34 33.04
N GLU A 285 12.59 21.35 33.70
CA GLU A 285 11.92 22.45 33.01
C GLU A 285 12.91 23.35 32.28
N LEU A 286 14.09 23.59 32.84
CA LEU A 286 15.17 24.30 32.15
C LEU A 286 15.65 23.55 30.91
N ALA A 287 15.82 22.22 30.98
CA ALA A 287 16.16 21.41 29.81
C ALA A 287 15.05 21.40 28.75
N ARG A 288 13.77 21.45 29.18
CA ARG A 288 12.63 21.54 28.27
C ARG A 288 12.59 22.89 27.55
N LEU A 289 12.81 23.99 28.27
CA LEU A 289 12.89 25.35 27.72
C LEU A 289 14.05 25.48 26.71
N ARG A 290 15.23 24.97 27.05
CA ARG A 290 16.39 24.97 26.13
C ARG A 290 16.11 24.20 24.85
N LYS A 291 15.59 22.97 24.95
CA LYS A 291 15.20 22.17 23.78
C LYS A 291 14.15 22.86 22.91
N TRP A 292 13.24 23.58 23.52
CA TRP A 292 12.23 24.34 22.80
C TRP A 292 12.82 25.54 22.05
N ASP A 293 13.86 26.17 22.62
CA ASP A 293 14.61 27.24 21.95
C ASP A 293 15.44 26.70 20.79
N ASP A 294 16.22 25.64 21.01
CA ASP A 294 16.99 24.94 19.97
C ASP A 294 16.08 24.54 18.79
N TRP A 295 14.89 23.99 19.09
CA TRP A 295 13.93 23.62 18.06
C TRP A 295 13.40 24.82 17.27
N LYS A 296 13.14 25.97 17.91
CA LYS A 296 12.68 27.19 17.23
C LYS A 296 13.77 27.80 16.34
N ASP A 297 15.03 27.68 16.75
CA ASP A 297 16.18 28.14 15.96
C ASP A 297 16.39 27.26 14.71
N ASP A 298 16.20 25.94 14.86
CA ASP A 298 16.26 24.98 13.76
C ASP A 298 15.05 25.06 12.82
N HIS A 299 13.88 25.50 13.29
CA HIS A 299 12.62 25.51 12.52
C HIS A 299 12.07 26.93 12.31
N LYS A 300 12.45 27.55 11.19
CA LYS A 300 12.01 28.92 10.88
C LYS A 300 10.51 28.97 10.61
N ARG A 301 9.87 30.07 11.05
CA ARG A 301 8.46 30.35 10.70
C ARG A 301 8.29 30.33 9.17
N GLY A 302 7.49 29.38 8.67
CA GLY A 302 7.23 29.21 7.24
C GLY A 302 8.02 28.08 6.54
N GLU A 303 8.73 27.25 7.27
CA GLU A 303 9.41 26.05 6.73
C GLU A 303 8.45 24.90 6.35
N GLY A 304 7.17 25.01 6.72
CA GLY A 304 6.11 24.09 6.30
C GLY A 304 5.61 24.31 4.86
N ASN A 305 4.76 23.39 4.39
CA ASN A 305 4.19 23.27 3.04
C ASN A 305 4.26 24.52 2.14
N ARG A 306 5.36 24.68 1.39
CA ARG A 306 5.56 25.72 0.38
C ARG A 306 5.16 25.28 -1.04
N GLN A 307 4.76 24.03 -1.22
CA GLN A 307 4.46 23.43 -2.53
C GLN A 307 2.95 23.38 -2.85
N ASN A 308 2.09 23.77 -1.91
CA ASN A 308 0.65 23.94 -2.15
C ASN A 308 0.26 25.42 -2.06
N MET A 309 1.00 26.27 -2.78
CA MET A 309 0.54 27.61 -3.11
C MET A 309 -0.15 27.48 -4.46
N GLY A 310 -1.48 27.56 -4.45
CA GLY A 310 -2.32 27.42 -5.64
C GLY A 310 -2.09 28.48 -6.70
#